data_AF-A0A927GW86-F1
#
_entry.id   AF-A0A927GW86-F1
#
_cell.length_a   1.000
_cell.length_b   1.000
_cell.length_c   1.000
_cell.angle_alpha   90.00
_cell.angle_beta   90.00
_cell.angle_gamma   90.00
#
_symmetry.space_group_name_H-M   'P 1'
#
loop_
_entity.id
_entity.type
_entity.pdbx_description
1 polymer ?
#
loop_
_entity_poly.entity_id
_entity_poly.type
_entity_poly.pdbx_seq_one_letter_code
_entity_poly.pdbx_strand_id
1 'polypeptide(L)'
;MGYKDVKAQVLACLKDGAVSHQERADIDVKNLLATGQVSLDDVATIIGRSRGSQYSSSPHHVVDDVEVHIIKTKYGDEDWYIKWYFIEPNSVFISVHH
;
A
#
# COMPACT_ATOMS: atom_id res chain seq x y z
N MET A 1 2.31 14.52 6.14
CA MET A 1 3.52 13.78 6.60
C MET A 1 4.47 13.59 5.41
N GLY A 2 5.79 13.51 5.60
CA GLY A 2 6.70 13.26 4.47
C GLY A 2 6.67 11.79 4.04
N TYR A 3 7.00 11.48 2.77
CA TYR A 3 6.99 10.09 2.30
C TYR A 3 7.90 9.17 3.13
N LYS A 4 9.01 9.69 3.66
CA LYS A 4 9.93 8.93 4.52
C LYS A 4 9.20 8.36 5.75
N ASP A 5 8.36 9.14 6.39
CA ASP A 5 7.67 8.75 7.61
C ASP A 5 6.50 7.80 7.27
N VAL A 6 5.74 8.11 6.21
CA VAL A 6 4.70 7.23 5.66
C VAL A 6 5.26 5.85 5.32
N LYS A 7 6.44 5.81 4.69
CA LYS A 7 7.15 4.58 4.34
C LYS A 7 7.58 3.81 5.59
N ALA A 8 8.12 4.50 6.60
CA ALA A 8 8.52 3.84 7.84
C ALA A 8 7.31 3.21 8.55
N GLN A 9 6.18 3.90 8.58
CA GLN A 9 4.95 3.43 9.21
C GLN A 9 4.36 2.20 8.50
N VAL A 10 4.21 2.24 7.17
CA VAL A 10 3.66 1.08 6.43
C VAL A 10 4.57 -0.14 6.52
N LEU A 11 5.90 0.04 6.55
CA LEU A 11 6.85 -1.07 6.74
C LEU A 11 6.76 -1.66 8.14
N ALA A 12 6.51 -0.84 9.17
CA ALA A 12 6.24 -1.34 10.52
C ALA A 12 4.95 -2.18 10.56
N CYS A 13 3.86 -1.68 9.97
CA CYS A 13 2.60 -2.42 9.89
C CYS A 13 2.76 -3.77 9.15
N LEU A 14 3.49 -3.79 8.03
CA LEU A 14 3.78 -5.02 7.27
C LEU A 14 4.58 -6.02 8.10
N LYS A 15 5.61 -5.54 8.81
CA LYS A 15 6.45 -6.38 9.69
C LYS A 15 5.65 -6.99 10.84
N ASP A 16 4.76 -6.22 11.45
CA ASP A 16 3.97 -6.65 12.61
C ASP A 16 2.72 -7.43 12.20
N GLY A 17 2.47 -7.62 10.89
CA GLY A 17 1.25 -8.23 10.38
C GLY A 17 -0.02 -7.38 10.63
N ALA A 18 0.15 -6.12 11.02
CA ALA A 18 -0.93 -5.16 11.28
C ALA A 18 -1.49 -4.60 9.97
N VAL A 19 -1.95 -5.50 9.10
CA VAL A 19 -2.52 -5.16 7.80
C VAL A 19 -3.97 -5.62 7.69
N SER A 20 -4.74 -4.88 6.91
CA SER A 20 -6.10 -5.25 6.55
C SER A 20 -6.35 -4.90 5.08
N HIS A 21 -7.43 -5.43 4.52
CA HIS A 21 -7.79 -5.20 3.12
C HIS A 21 -9.15 -4.53 3.05
N GLN A 22 -9.27 -3.51 2.20
CA GLN A 22 -10.58 -2.95 1.90
C GLN A 22 -11.30 -3.90 0.92
N GLU A 23 -12.32 -4.61 1.39
CA GLU A 23 -13.19 -5.39 0.51
C GLU A 23 -13.93 -4.45 -0.45
N ARG A 24 -13.84 -4.74 -1.76
CA ARG A 24 -14.59 -4.03 -2.80
C ARG A 24 -15.35 -5.06 -3.61
N ALA A 25 -16.67 -4.88 -3.71
CA ALA A 25 -17.58 -5.81 -4.38
C ALA A 25 -17.26 -6.08 -5.87
N ASP A 26 -16.43 -5.27 -6.53
CA ASP A 26 -16.20 -5.29 -7.99
C ASP A 26 -14.72 -5.41 -8.40
N ILE A 27 -13.79 -5.58 -7.44
CA ILE A 27 -12.34 -5.43 -7.69
C ILE A 27 -11.52 -6.54 -7.01
N ASP A 28 -12.01 -7.76 -7.05
CA ASP A 28 -11.38 -8.92 -6.39
C ASP A 28 -9.97 -9.25 -6.97
N VAL A 29 -9.66 -8.74 -8.16
CA VAL A 29 -8.42 -9.06 -8.91
C VAL A 29 -7.26 -8.08 -8.62
N LYS A 30 -7.48 -6.93 -7.96
CA LYS A 30 -6.43 -5.87 -7.83
C LYS A 30 -5.70 -5.85 -6.48
N ASN A 31 -5.80 -6.91 -5.69
CA ASN A 31 -5.10 -7.01 -4.41
C ASN A 31 -4.46 -8.40 -4.26
N LEU A 32 -3.32 -8.57 -4.94
CA LEU A 32 -2.49 -9.77 -4.86
C LEU A 32 -2.14 -10.12 -3.41
N LEU A 33 -2.00 -9.12 -2.53
CA LEU A 33 -1.74 -9.34 -1.11
C LEU A 33 -2.94 -9.97 -0.41
N ALA A 34 -4.15 -9.47 -0.66
CA ALA A 34 -5.39 -10.03 -0.08
C ALA A 34 -5.67 -11.47 -0.55
N THR A 35 -5.29 -11.79 -1.79
CA THR A 35 -5.45 -13.15 -2.36
C THR A 35 -4.30 -14.10 -2.00
N GLY A 36 -3.27 -13.62 -1.30
CA GLY A 36 -2.10 -14.42 -0.94
C GLY A 36 -1.16 -14.74 -2.10
N GLN A 37 -1.34 -14.14 -3.28
CA GLN A 37 -0.45 -14.29 -4.42
C GLN A 37 0.91 -13.61 -4.18
N VAL A 38 0.94 -12.59 -3.33
CA VAL A 38 2.18 -11.95 -2.84
C VAL A 38 2.15 -11.91 -1.32
N SER A 39 3.31 -12.04 -0.70
CA SER A 39 3.46 -12.02 0.76
C SER A 39 3.62 -10.59 1.31
N LEU A 40 3.51 -10.45 2.63
CA LEU A 40 3.83 -9.20 3.32
C LEU A 40 5.27 -8.76 3.07
N ASP A 41 6.20 -9.72 3.02
CA ASP A 41 7.62 -9.46 2.78
C ASP A 41 7.90 -9.00 1.34
N ASP A 42 7.16 -9.52 0.36
CA ASP A 42 7.24 -9.06 -1.03
C ASP A 42 6.81 -7.59 -1.13
N VAL A 43 5.64 -7.27 -0.56
CA VAL A 43 5.11 -5.89 -0.54
C VAL A 43 6.05 -4.96 0.23
N ALA A 44 6.59 -5.40 1.37
CA ALA A 44 7.57 -4.64 2.13
C ALA A 44 8.84 -4.38 1.34
N THR A 45 9.31 -5.35 0.55
CA THR A 45 10.49 -5.20 -0.31
C THR A 45 10.25 -4.17 -1.41
N ILE A 46 9.09 -4.20 -2.07
CA ILE A 46 8.73 -3.28 -3.15
C ILE A 46 8.61 -1.85 -2.60
N ILE A 47 7.83 -1.65 -1.53
CA ILE A 47 7.70 -0.35 -0.86
C ILE A 47 9.07 0.11 -0.34
N GLY A 48 9.84 -0.78 0.27
CA GLY A 48 11.18 -0.55 0.82
C GLY A 48 12.19 0.00 -0.20
N ARG A 49 12.04 -0.32 -1.49
CA ARG A 49 12.91 0.19 -2.57
C ARG A 49 12.42 1.48 -3.22
N SER A 50 11.14 1.79 -3.09
CA SER A 50 10.55 2.96 -3.72
C SER A 50 11.08 4.29 -3.14
N ARG A 51 11.03 5.33 -3.97
CA ARG A 51 11.53 6.69 -3.72
C ARG A 51 10.38 7.69 -3.63
N GLY A 52 10.63 8.86 -3.04
CA GLY A 52 9.63 9.93 -2.95
C GLY A 52 9.07 10.40 -4.30
N SER A 53 9.86 10.29 -5.39
CA SER A 53 9.40 10.61 -6.75
C SER A 53 8.37 9.62 -7.31
N GLN A 54 8.21 8.46 -6.67
CA GLN A 54 7.27 7.40 -7.06
C GLN A 54 6.02 7.40 -6.17
N TYR A 55 6.01 8.26 -5.15
CA TYR A 55 4.95 8.39 -4.17
C TYR A 55 4.06 9.59 -4.51
N SER A 56 2.77 9.43 -4.26
CA SER A 56 1.80 10.52 -4.22
C SER A 56 0.75 10.22 -3.15
N SER A 57 0.10 11.27 -2.63
CA SER A 57 -1.08 11.11 -1.79
C SER A 57 -2.26 11.96 -2.25
N SER A 58 -3.44 11.54 -1.85
CA SER A 58 -4.70 12.23 -2.10
C SER A 58 -5.72 11.89 -1.00
N PRO A 59 -6.65 12.79 -0.66
CA PRO A 59 -7.78 12.48 0.24
C PRO A 59 -8.57 11.24 -0.21
N HIS A 60 -9.11 10.48 0.74
CA HIS A 60 -9.98 9.36 0.44
C HIS A 60 -11.35 9.88 -0.05
N HIS A 61 -11.77 9.45 -1.23
CA HIS A 61 -13.00 9.86 -1.93
C HIS A 61 -14.32 9.88 -1.14
N VAL A 62 -14.41 9.19 0.01
CA VAL A 62 -15.60 9.17 0.89
C VAL A 62 -15.35 9.87 2.22
N VAL A 63 -14.08 9.93 2.66
CA VAL A 63 -13.69 10.42 3.98
C VAL A 63 -12.46 11.29 3.77
N ASP A 64 -12.67 12.57 3.48
CA ASP A 64 -11.59 13.46 3.03
C ASP A 64 -10.47 13.64 4.06
N ASP A 65 -10.75 13.37 5.33
CA ASP A 65 -9.77 13.40 6.43
C ASP A 65 -8.79 12.20 6.41
N VAL A 66 -9.06 11.16 5.61
CA VAL A 66 -8.17 10.01 5.45
C VAL A 66 -7.25 10.25 4.26
N GLU A 67 -5.95 10.35 4.52
CA GLU A 67 -4.94 10.44 3.47
C GLU A 67 -4.70 9.06 2.84
N VAL A 68 -4.85 8.97 1.52
CA VAL A 68 -4.56 7.76 0.76
C VAL A 68 -3.21 7.89 0.10
N HIS A 69 -2.36 6.89 0.31
CA HIS A 69 -1.00 6.80 -0.17
C HIS A 69 -0.94 5.89 -1.40
N ILE A 70 -0.18 6.31 -2.40
CA ILE A 70 0.01 5.57 -3.65
C ILE A 70 1.50 5.54 -3.97
N ILE A 71 2.01 4.36 -4.33
CA ILE A 71 3.32 4.19 -4.95
C ILE A 71 3.12 3.58 -6.34
N LYS A 72 3.82 4.16 -7.31
CA LYS A 72 4.00 3.58 -8.66
C LYS A 72 5.48 3.34 -8.89
N THR A 73 5.91 2.09 -8.86
CA THR A 73 7.34 1.76 -8.95
C THR A 73 7.59 0.54 -9.80
N LYS A 74 8.74 0.51 -10.48
CA LYS A 74 9.22 -0.70 -11.15
C LYS A 74 9.94 -1.60 -10.16
N TYR A 75 9.65 -2.90 -10.18
CA TYR A 75 10.37 -3.93 -9.43
C TYR A 75 10.49 -5.18 -10.31
N GLY A 76 11.72 -5.64 -10.56
CA GLY A 76 11.96 -6.60 -11.63
C GLY A 76 11.56 -6.03 -13.00
N ASP A 77 10.78 -6.80 -13.76
CA ASP A 77 10.25 -6.41 -15.08
C ASP A 77 8.83 -5.83 -15.03
N GLU A 78 8.31 -5.59 -13.83
CA GLU A 78 6.90 -5.25 -13.59
C GLU A 78 6.71 -3.85 -13.02
N ASP A 79 5.60 -3.20 -13.41
CA ASP A 79 5.19 -1.88 -12.94
C ASP A 79 4.13 -2.01 -11.85
N TRP A 80 4.55 -1.82 -10.60
CA TRP A 80 3.70 -2.00 -9.43
C TRP A 80 2.86 -0.77 -9.11
N TYR A 81 1.59 -1.01 -8.79
CA TYR A 81 0.65 -0.06 -8.23
C TYR A 81 0.21 -0.51 -6.84
N ILE A 82 0.63 0.23 -5.82
CA ILE A 82 0.32 -0.05 -4.41
C ILE A 82 -0.40 1.15 -3.82
N LYS A 83 -1.58 0.91 -3.23
CA LYS A 83 -2.46 1.93 -2.66
C LYS A 83 -2.98 1.51 -1.29
N TRP A 84 -2.80 2.35 -0.29
CA TRP A 84 -3.22 2.08 1.09
C TRP A 84 -3.53 3.38 1.85
N TYR A 85 -4.10 3.25 3.04
CA TYR A 85 -4.24 4.32 4.02
C TYR A 85 -4.03 3.74 5.42
N PHE A 86 -3.93 4.61 6.42
CA PHE A 86 -3.76 4.19 7.81
C PHE A 86 -5.08 4.26 8.57
N ILE A 87 -5.37 3.22 9.35
CA ILE A 87 -6.31 3.25 10.47
C ILE A 87 -5.52 2.72 11.65
N GLU A 88 -4.95 3.60 12.48
CA GLU A 88 -4.05 3.18 13.54
C GLU A 88 -4.68 2.07 14.42
N PRO A 89 -3.93 0.99 14.69
CA PRO A 89 -2.51 0.77 14.39
C PRO A 89 -2.22 0.12 13.02
N ASN A 90 -3.23 -0.09 12.18
CA ASN A 90 -3.16 -0.89 10.97
C ASN A 90 -2.90 -0.06 9.70
N SER A 91 -2.30 -0.72 8.70
CA SER A 91 -2.34 -0.28 7.30
C SER A 91 -3.46 -1.01 6.56
N VAL A 92 -4.34 -0.27 5.90
CA VAL A 92 -5.42 -0.84 5.07
C VAL A 92 -5.06 -0.73 3.60
N PHE A 93 -4.76 -1.87 2.98
CA PHE A 93 -4.45 -1.95 1.55
C PHE A 93 -5.72 -1.95 0.72
N ILE A 94 -5.82 -0.95 -0.17
CA ILE A 94 -6.89 -0.83 -1.16
C ILE A 94 -6.53 -1.64 -2.41
N SER A 95 -5.26 -1.59 -2.82
CA SER A 95 -4.79 -2.24 -4.04
C SER A 95 -3.31 -2.56 -4.00
N VAL A 96 -2.95 -3.75 -4.45
CA VAL A 96 -1.59 -4.27 -4.56
C VAL A 96 -1.54 -5.13 -5.82
N HIS A 97 -1.00 -4.61 -6.92
CA HIS A 97 -0.89 -5.36 -8.18
C HIS A 97 0.22 -4.79 -9.06
N HIS A 98 0.53 -5.53 -10.11
CA HIS A 98 1.40 -5.19 -11.23
C HIS A 98 0.78 -5.69 -12.54
#